data_AF-A0A6A3AC16-F1
#
_entry.id   AF-A0A6A3AC16-F1
#
_cell.length_a   1.000
_cell.length_b   1.000
_cell.length_c   1.000
_cell.angle_alpha   90.00
_cell.angle_beta   90.00
_cell.angle_gamma   90.00
#
_symmetry.space_group_name_H-M   'P 1'
#
loop_
_entity.id
_entity.type
_entity.pdbx_description
1 polymer ?
#
loop_
_entity_poly.entity_id
_entity_poly.type
_entity_poly.pdbx_seq_one_letter_code
_entity_poly.pdbx_strand_id
1 'polypeptide(L)'
;MPMRRSFMHLFKCLNEFDNFLIRVVESYFKLAIASQDDDINQRETLVNEVKCLRGELQQVRGDHECQVSKVPALLTEIEKFKESAGKSFEELDDLTIKSKFLEDTCSSQRERIRILELQLAAANEKLKVFNPEASQQDVFVEISQLVQSALDGYKVCIFAYGQRGSGKTYTMMGRPEAPEQKGLISRSLEQIFQISQSLQAQGWKYKMQASMLEIYNETIRDLLSTNRSIGSDPTRAESAVSGKQYTIKRDLNGNTYVSDLTINDVSTITEISSLLRMAAQSR
;
A
#
# COMPACT_ATOMS: atom_id res chain seq x y z
N MET A 1 19.85 -145.64 54.42
CA MET A 1 19.68 -144.42 53.59
C MET A 1 18.25 -143.91 53.86
N PRO A 2 17.95 -142.68 54.38
CA PRO A 2 18.28 -141.37 53.75
C PRO A 2 18.46 -140.13 54.70
N MET A 3 18.60 -140.22 56.03
CA MET A 3 18.39 -139.04 56.92
C MET A 3 19.58 -138.08 57.15
N ARG A 4 20.85 -138.51 57.01
CA ARG A 4 22.02 -137.59 57.09
C ARG A 4 22.08 -136.60 55.92
N ARG A 5 21.40 -136.90 54.80
CA ARG A 5 21.22 -135.94 53.70
C ARG A 5 20.24 -134.84 54.07
N SER A 6 19.17 -135.13 54.82
CA SER A 6 18.14 -134.14 55.18
C SER A 6 18.65 -133.01 56.09
N PHE A 7 19.54 -133.28 57.04
CA PHE A 7 20.05 -132.24 57.96
C PHE A 7 21.04 -131.27 57.29
N MET A 8 21.92 -131.78 56.41
CA MET A 8 22.75 -130.92 55.56
C MET A 8 21.89 -130.14 54.56
N HIS A 9 20.81 -130.73 54.04
CA HIS A 9 19.89 -130.03 53.15
C HIS A 9 19.13 -128.92 53.86
N LEU A 10 18.71 -129.14 55.12
CA LEU A 10 17.99 -128.14 55.92
C LEU A 10 18.89 -126.97 56.32
N PHE A 11 20.13 -127.25 56.74
CA PHE A 11 21.12 -126.21 57.09
C PHE A 11 21.52 -125.40 55.85
N LYS A 12 21.67 -126.05 54.69
CA LYS A 12 21.93 -125.39 53.41
C LYS A 12 20.73 -124.54 52.95
N CYS A 13 19.51 -125.04 53.17
CA CYS A 13 18.28 -124.31 52.86
C CYS A 13 18.08 -123.09 53.77
N LEU A 14 18.34 -123.21 55.09
CA LEU A 14 18.33 -122.09 56.04
C LEU A 14 19.37 -121.02 55.69
N ASN A 15 20.59 -121.44 55.36
CA ASN A 15 21.66 -120.50 54.96
C ASN A 15 21.37 -119.85 53.60
N GLU A 16 20.72 -120.56 52.67
CA GLU A 16 20.24 -120.00 51.41
C GLU A 16 19.07 -119.04 51.64
N PHE A 17 18.19 -119.32 52.60
CA PHE A 17 17.06 -118.45 52.97
C PHE A 17 17.54 -117.16 53.67
N ASP A 18 18.49 -117.25 54.60
CA ASP A 18 19.11 -116.09 55.24
C ASP A 18 19.89 -115.24 54.22
N ASN A 19 20.66 -115.87 53.33
CA ASN A 19 21.32 -115.14 52.23
C ASN A 19 20.31 -114.51 51.26
N PHE A 20 19.17 -115.15 51.01
CA PHE A 20 18.09 -114.59 50.20
C PHE A 20 17.45 -113.39 50.89
N LEU A 21 17.13 -113.50 52.19
CA LEU A 21 16.54 -112.42 52.98
C LEU A 21 17.48 -111.22 53.09
N ILE A 22 18.77 -111.46 53.31
CA ILE A 22 19.82 -110.42 53.31
C ILE A 22 19.86 -109.71 51.95
N ARG A 23 19.86 -110.45 50.84
CA ARG A 23 19.84 -109.86 49.48
C ARG A 23 18.59 -109.05 49.19
N VAL A 24 17.43 -109.49 49.67
CA VAL A 24 16.16 -108.75 49.53
C VAL A 24 16.24 -107.45 50.32
N VAL A 25 16.66 -107.48 51.59
CA VAL A 25 16.80 -106.29 52.44
C VAL A 25 17.84 -105.32 51.86
N GLU A 26 18.99 -105.81 51.39
CA GLU A 26 20.00 -104.98 50.70
C GLU A 26 19.45 -104.33 49.43
N SER A 27 18.65 -105.05 48.64
CA SER A 27 18.04 -104.51 47.42
C SER A 27 17.01 -103.41 47.74
N TYR A 28 16.15 -103.63 48.73
CA TYR A 28 15.19 -102.61 49.18
C TYR A 28 15.88 -101.38 49.77
N PHE A 29 16.94 -101.58 50.56
CA PHE A 29 17.73 -100.50 51.13
C PHE A 29 18.47 -99.70 50.04
N LYS A 30 19.04 -100.37 49.02
CA LYS A 30 19.64 -99.69 47.86
C LYS A 30 18.64 -98.87 47.05
N LEU A 31 17.44 -99.41 46.81
CA LEU A 31 16.37 -98.68 46.12
C LEU A 31 15.87 -97.48 46.92
N ALA A 32 15.74 -97.63 48.25
CA ALA A 32 15.36 -96.54 49.14
C ALA A 32 16.43 -95.43 49.19
N ILE A 33 17.72 -95.80 49.24
CA ILE A 33 18.83 -94.84 49.14
C ILE A 33 18.80 -94.12 47.79
N ALA A 34 18.64 -94.84 46.68
CA ALA A 34 18.59 -94.23 45.35
C ALA A 34 17.41 -93.25 45.20
N SER A 35 16.22 -93.62 45.67
CA SER A 35 15.04 -92.73 45.69
C SER A 35 15.25 -91.51 46.58
N GLN A 36 15.89 -91.67 47.74
CA GLN A 36 16.20 -90.55 48.63
C GLN A 36 17.27 -89.63 48.02
N ASP A 37 18.24 -90.18 47.30
CA ASP A 37 19.28 -89.42 46.58
C ASP A 37 18.68 -88.64 45.41
N ASP A 38 17.75 -89.24 44.65
CA ASP A 38 16.98 -88.56 43.59
C ASP A 38 16.14 -87.40 44.15
N ASP A 39 15.43 -87.61 45.26
CA ASP A 39 14.65 -86.56 45.95
C ASP A 39 15.56 -85.42 46.47
N ILE A 40 16.75 -85.76 46.98
CA ILE A 40 17.76 -84.78 47.42
C ILE A 40 18.26 -83.97 46.24
N ASN A 41 18.58 -84.61 45.11
CA ASN A 41 19.04 -83.95 43.88
C ASN A 41 17.96 -83.01 43.30
N GLN A 42 16.69 -83.44 43.32
CA GLN A 42 15.57 -82.60 42.86
C GLN A 42 15.35 -81.41 43.80
N ARG A 43 15.47 -81.61 45.12
CA ARG A 43 15.40 -80.53 46.11
C ARG A 43 16.53 -79.53 45.96
N GLU A 44 17.76 -79.99 45.69
CA GLU A 44 18.91 -79.12 45.44
C GLU A 44 18.74 -78.29 44.17
N THR A 45 18.17 -78.89 43.12
CA THR A 45 17.80 -78.19 41.87
C THR A 45 16.78 -77.08 42.13
N LEU A 46 15.69 -77.36 42.84
CA LEU A 46 14.67 -76.38 43.19
C LEU A 46 15.23 -75.25 44.08
N VAL A 47 16.14 -75.57 45.00
CA VAL A 47 16.82 -74.56 45.83
C VAL A 47 17.66 -73.61 44.96
N ASN A 48 18.37 -74.13 43.96
CA ASN A 48 19.14 -73.33 43.02
C ASN A 48 18.23 -72.45 42.14
N GLU A 49 17.09 -72.97 41.68
CA GLU A 49 16.08 -72.17 40.95
C GLU A 49 15.50 -71.06 41.81
N VAL A 50 15.09 -71.34 43.06
CA VAL A 50 14.57 -70.32 43.99
C VAL A 50 15.61 -69.25 44.28
N LYS A 51 16.89 -69.64 44.38
CA LYS A 51 18.01 -68.69 44.55
C LYS A 51 18.19 -67.81 43.30
N CYS A 52 18.07 -68.38 42.11
CA CYS A 52 18.12 -67.66 40.84
C CYS A 52 16.96 -66.66 40.72
N LEU A 53 15.71 -67.12 40.91
CA LEU A 53 14.50 -66.28 40.87
C LEU A 53 14.53 -65.14 41.89
N ARG A 54 15.07 -65.37 43.09
CA ARG A 54 15.25 -64.32 44.09
C ARG A 54 16.22 -63.23 43.61
N GLY A 55 17.29 -63.63 42.92
CA GLY A 55 18.24 -62.70 42.31
C GLY A 55 17.59 -61.83 41.24
N GLU A 56 16.82 -62.44 40.34
CA GLU A 56 16.06 -61.73 39.31
C GLU A 56 15.04 -60.76 39.90
N LEU A 57 14.29 -61.17 40.93
CA LEU A 57 13.28 -60.33 41.58
C LEU A 57 13.92 -59.13 42.31
N GLN A 58 15.09 -59.31 42.90
CA GLN A 58 15.85 -58.22 43.51
C GLN A 58 16.36 -57.23 42.45
N GLN A 59 16.80 -57.74 41.30
CA GLN A 59 17.22 -56.91 40.17
C GLN A 59 16.05 -56.10 39.61
N VAL A 60 14.90 -56.73 39.34
CA VAL A 60 13.69 -56.06 38.85
C VAL A 60 13.23 -54.98 39.83
N ARG A 61 13.32 -55.24 41.14
CA ARG A 61 13.00 -54.24 42.16
C ARG A 61 13.94 -53.04 42.11
N GLY A 62 15.24 -53.29 41.96
CA GLY A 62 16.24 -52.22 41.81
C GLY A 62 16.02 -51.40 40.53
N ASP A 63 15.68 -52.06 39.42
CA ASP A 63 15.36 -51.39 38.16
C ASP A 63 14.10 -50.53 38.28
N HIS A 64 13.07 -51.04 38.96
CA HIS A 64 11.85 -50.28 39.24
C HIS A 64 12.13 -49.05 40.13
N GLU A 65 12.90 -49.19 41.21
CA GLU A 65 13.29 -48.06 42.06
C GLU A 65 14.11 -47.01 41.29
N CYS A 66 15.02 -47.46 40.43
CA CYS A 66 15.76 -46.59 39.52
C CYS A 66 14.83 -45.83 38.57
N GLN A 67 13.84 -46.50 37.98
CA GLN A 67 12.83 -45.85 37.12
C GLN A 67 11.96 -44.86 37.90
N VAL A 68 11.46 -45.24 39.07
CA VAL A 68 10.64 -44.38 39.93
C VAL A 68 11.41 -43.12 40.34
N SER A 69 12.72 -43.23 40.62
CA SER A 69 13.55 -42.07 40.96
C SER A 69 13.68 -41.03 39.83
N LYS A 70 13.46 -41.43 38.56
CA LYS A 70 13.53 -40.53 37.40
C LYS A 70 12.20 -39.79 37.14
N VAL A 71 11.08 -40.29 37.66
CA VAL A 71 9.73 -39.73 37.42
C VAL A 71 9.61 -38.26 37.84
N PRO A 72 10.12 -37.80 39.01
CA PRO A 72 10.00 -36.40 39.41
C PRO A 72 10.73 -35.43 38.48
N ALA A 73 11.91 -35.83 37.98
CA ALA A 73 12.70 -35.01 37.06
C ALA A 73 11.98 -34.84 35.72
N LEU A 74 11.42 -35.93 35.19
CA LEU A 74 10.63 -35.91 33.96
C LEU A 74 9.34 -35.08 34.11
N LEU A 75 8.65 -35.16 35.25
CA LEU A 75 7.48 -34.32 35.53
C LEU A 75 7.83 -32.83 35.52
N THR A 76 8.95 -32.45 36.14
CA THR A 76 9.43 -31.06 36.14
C THR A 76 9.74 -30.57 34.72
N GLU A 77 10.31 -31.45 33.88
CA GLU A 77 10.62 -31.13 32.49
C GLU A 77 9.33 -30.93 31.66
N ILE A 78 8.33 -31.79 31.86
CA ILE A 78 7.00 -31.66 31.24
C ILE A 78 6.33 -30.33 31.63
N GLU A 79 6.40 -29.93 32.91
CA GLU A 79 5.83 -28.65 33.36
C GLU A 79 6.50 -27.44 32.68
N LYS A 80 7.83 -27.45 32.56
CA LYS A 80 8.57 -26.40 31.84
C LYS A 80 8.19 -26.32 30.36
N PHE A 81 8.05 -27.46 29.70
CA PHE A 81 7.60 -27.50 28.31
C PHE A 81 6.18 -26.94 28.15
N LYS A 82 5.27 -27.27 29.08
CA LYS A 82 3.90 -26.76 29.09
C LYS A 82 3.84 -25.24 29.26
N GLU A 83 4.62 -24.68 30.20
CA GLU A 83 4.67 -23.24 30.42
C GLU A 83 5.26 -22.50 29.21
N SER A 84 6.32 -23.04 28.62
CA SER A 84 6.95 -22.47 27.43
C SER A 84 6.00 -22.47 26.23
N ALA A 85 5.29 -23.58 26.00
CA ALA A 85 4.27 -23.67 24.95
C ALA A 85 3.11 -22.68 25.15
N GLY A 86 2.70 -22.44 26.41
CA GLY A 86 1.68 -21.43 26.74
C GLY A 86 2.11 -20.02 26.37
N LYS A 87 3.35 -19.63 26.74
CA LYS A 87 3.92 -18.31 26.37
C LYS A 87 3.99 -18.12 24.86
N SER A 88 4.42 -19.13 24.12
CA SER A 88 4.45 -19.09 22.66
C SER A 88 3.06 -18.92 22.03
N PHE A 89 2.01 -19.48 22.64
CA PHE A 89 0.64 -19.34 22.15
C PHE A 89 0.12 -17.90 22.30
N GLU A 90 0.35 -17.27 23.46
CA GLU A 90 -0.04 -15.86 23.70
C GLU A 90 0.67 -14.90 22.73
N GLU A 91 1.97 -15.12 22.48
CA GLU A 91 2.74 -14.33 21.53
C GLU A 91 2.22 -14.49 20.09
N LEU A 92 1.78 -15.70 19.72
CA LEU A 92 1.18 -15.99 18.42
C LEU A 92 -0.17 -15.28 18.23
N ASP A 93 -0.99 -15.22 19.28
CA ASP A 93 -2.27 -14.52 19.27
C ASP A 93 -2.07 -13.00 19.11
N ASP A 94 -1.11 -12.41 19.84
CA ASP A 94 -0.77 -10.99 19.72
C ASP A 94 -0.27 -10.64 18.30
N LEU A 95 0.61 -11.49 17.75
CA LEU A 95 1.05 -11.35 16.35
C LEU A 95 -0.10 -11.46 15.36
N THR A 96 -1.07 -12.33 15.61
CA THR A 96 -2.26 -12.49 14.76
C THR A 96 -3.13 -11.24 14.79
N ILE A 97 -3.31 -10.64 15.97
CA ILE A 97 -4.05 -9.37 16.12
C ILE A 97 -3.33 -8.23 15.38
N LYS A 98 -2.01 -8.12 15.55
CA LYS A 98 -1.20 -7.11 14.85
C LYS A 98 -1.25 -7.30 13.34
N SER A 99 -1.19 -8.54 12.85
CA SER A 99 -1.30 -8.85 11.42
C SER A 99 -2.62 -8.37 10.84
N LYS A 100 -3.75 -8.67 11.51
CA LYS A 100 -5.07 -8.19 11.09
C LYS A 100 -5.14 -6.66 11.06
N PHE A 101 -4.66 -5.99 12.11
CA PHE A 101 -4.64 -4.53 12.14
C PHE A 101 -3.81 -3.93 11.00
N LEU A 102 -2.68 -4.56 10.67
CA LEU A 102 -1.82 -4.13 9.57
C LEU A 102 -2.49 -4.35 8.21
N GLU A 103 -3.16 -5.49 8.02
CA GLU A 103 -3.95 -5.79 6.82
C GLU A 103 -5.07 -4.76 6.59
N ASP A 104 -5.82 -4.43 7.65
CA ASP A 104 -6.87 -3.41 7.62
C ASP A 104 -6.30 -2.04 7.26
N THR A 105 -5.15 -1.67 7.86
CA THR A 105 -4.46 -0.42 7.55
C THR A 105 -4.00 -0.37 6.10
N CYS A 106 -3.36 -1.44 5.60
CA CYS A 106 -2.94 -1.53 4.20
C CYS A 106 -4.13 -1.51 3.24
N SER A 107 -5.25 -2.13 3.60
CA SER A 107 -6.49 -2.09 2.81
C SER A 107 -7.03 -0.66 2.70
N SER A 108 -7.12 0.04 3.84
CA SER A 108 -7.54 1.44 3.89
C SER A 108 -6.61 2.36 3.08
N GLN A 109 -5.30 2.18 3.19
CA GLN A 109 -4.33 2.94 2.41
C GLN A 109 -4.45 2.69 0.91
N ARG A 110 -4.63 1.43 0.48
CA ARG A 110 -4.85 1.10 -0.94
C ARG A 110 -6.07 1.81 -1.51
N GLU A 111 -7.17 1.85 -0.76
CA GLU A 111 -8.39 2.54 -1.22
C GLU A 111 -8.17 4.06 -1.32
N ARG A 112 -7.45 4.67 -0.37
CA ARG A 112 -7.09 6.10 -0.45
C ARG A 112 -6.24 6.42 -1.68
N ILE A 113 -5.26 5.57 -2.00
CA ILE A 113 -4.43 5.72 -3.21
C ILE A 113 -5.31 5.65 -4.45
N ARG A 114 -6.20 4.66 -4.53
CA ARG A 114 -7.13 4.51 -5.65
C ARG A 114 -8.01 5.73 -5.87
N ILE A 115 -8.55 6.30 -4.78
CA ILE A 115 -9.36 7.53 -4.85
C ILE A 115 -8.52 8.71 -5.34
N LEU A 116 -7.29 8.86 -4.84
CA LEU A 116 -6.39 9.94 -5.27
C LEU A 116 -6.00 9.81 -6.75
N GLU A 117 -5.75 8.59 -7.23
CA GLU A 117 -5.47 8.32 -8.65
C GLU A 117 -6.66 8.71 -9.54
N LEU A 118 -7.89 8.39 -9.13
CA LEU A 118 -9.11 8.80 -9.83
C LEU A 118 -9.28 10.32 -9.84
N GLN A 119 -9.01 10.99 -8.71
CA GLN A 119 -9.07 12.45 -8.63
C GLN A 119 -8.02 13.11 -9.52
N LEU A 120 -6.81 12.56 -9.59
CA LEU A 120 -5.74 13.04 -10.46
C LEU A 120 -6.11 12.87 -11.94
N ALA A 121 -6.69 11.72 -12.31
CA ALA A 121 -7.16 11.47 -13.67
C ALA A 121 -8.25 12.49 -14.07
N ALA A 122 -9.23 12.74 -13.20
CA ALA A 122 -10.27 13.73 -13.44
C ALA A 122 -9.73 15.18 -13.49
N ALA A 123 -8.72 15.49 -12.69
CA ALA A 123 -8.05 16.79 -12.75
C ALA A 123 -7.26 16.97 -14.05
N ASN A 124 -6.58 15.93 -14.52
CA ASN A 124 -5.87 15.94 -15.80
C ASN A 124 -6.82 16.01 -16.99
N GLU A 125 -8.00 15.39 -16.90
CA GLU A 125 -9.05 15.56 -17.92
C GLU A 125 -9.52 17.01 -18.02
N LYS A 126 -9.56 17.74 -16.89
CA LYS A 126 -9.89 19.17 -16.86
C LYS A 126 -8.76 20.09 -17.37
N LEU A 127 -7.54 19.59 -17.53
CA LEU A 127 -6.38 20.38 -17.92
C LEU A 127 -5.89 19.95 -19.31
N LYS A 128 -6.25 20.74 -20.33
CA LYS A 128 -5.72 20.55 -21.68
C LYS A 128 -4.24 20.93 -21.74
N VAL A 129 -3.39 19.96 -22.08
CA VAL A 129 -1.95 20.17 -22.34
C VAL A 129 -1.71 20.20 -23.84
N PHE A 130 -1.02 21.24 -24.32
CA PHE A 130 -0.64 21.39 -25.73
C PHE A 130 0.80 20.95 -25.94
N ASN A 131 1.03 20.11 -26.94
CA ASN A 131 2.38 19.73 -27.37
C ASN A 131 3.09 20.91 -28.07
N PRO A 132 4.43 20.93 -28.13
CA PRO A 132 5.17 21.99 -28.85
C PRO A 132 4.79 22.17 -30.32
N GLU A 133 4.28 21.11 -30.96
CA GLU A 133 3.81 21.10 -32.35
C GLU A 133 2.38 21.65 -32.50
N ALA A 134 1.66 21.90 -31.40
CA ALA A 134 0.32 22.45 -31.42
C ALA A 134 0.32 23.85 -32.07
N SER A 135 -0.58 24.03 -33.02
CA SER A 135 -0.74 25.30 -33.73
C SER A 135 -1.49 26.32 -32.89
N GLN A 136 -1.42 27.59 -33.30
CA GLN A 136 -2.26 28.66 -32.72
C GLN A 136 -3.76 28.36 -32.87
N GLN A 137 -4.12 27.64 -33.94
CA GLN A 137 -5.51 27.24 -34.17
C GLN A 137 -5.95 26.21 -33.14
N ASP A 138 -5.11 25.23 -32.81
CA ASP A 138 -5.44 24.20 -31.82
C ASP A 138 -5.71 24.81 -30.44
N VAL A 139 -4.88 25.77 -30.02
CA VAL A 139 -5.08 26.50 -28.76
C VAL A 139 -6.35 27.35 -28.81
N PHE A 140 -6.64 27.98 -29.96
CA PHE A 140 -7.84 28.78 -30.11
C PHE A 140 -9.14 27.97 -30.08
N VAL A 141 -9.15 26.78 -30.70
CA VAL A 141 -10.35 25.91 -30.71
C VAL A 141 -10.80 25.60 -29.29
N GLU A 142 -9.86 25.29 -28.39
CA GLU A 142 -10.15 25.01 -26.97
C GLU A 142 -10.83 26.20 -26.26
N ILE A 143 -10.41 27.43 -26.57
CA ILE A 143 -10.95 28.64 -25.91
C ILE A 143 -12.14 29.28 -26.65
N SER A 144 -12.44 28.85 -27.87
CA SER A 144 -13.46 29.48 -28.74
C SER A 144 -14.85 29.53 -28.12
N GLN A 145 -15.18 28.56 -27.24
CA GLN A 145 -16.43 28.55 -26.48
C GLN A 145 -16.50 29.68 -25.45
N LEU A 146 -15.38 30.10 -24.87
CA LEU A 146 -15.33 31.26 -23.98
C LEU A 146 -15.65 32.55 -24.74
N VAL A 147 -15.23 32.66 -26.00
CA VAL A 147 -15.56 33.79 -26.87
C VAL A 147 -17.07 33.85 -27.14
N GLN A 148 -17.71 32.68 -27.36
CA GLN A 148 -19.16 32.59 -27.48
C GLN A 148 -19.87 33.03 -26.19
N SER A 149 -19.44 32.55 -25.02
CA SER A 149 -20.00 32.96 -23.73
C SER A 149 -19.95 34.48 -23.52
N ALA A 150 -18.90 35.14 -24.03
CA ALA A 150 -18.80 36.60 -23.97
C ALA A 150 -19.87 37.32 -24.82
N LEU A 151 -20.22 36.77 -25.99
CA LEU A 151 -21.31 37.28 -26.83
C LEU A 151 -22.68 37.04 -26.22
N ASP A 152 -22.83 35.96 -25.45
CA ASP A 152 -24.07 35.61 -24.74
C ASP A 152 -24.28 36.46 -23.46
N GLY A 153 -23.33 37.35 -23.14
CA GLY A 153 -23.43 38.31 -22.03
C GLY A 153 -22.68 37.91 -20.75
N TYR A 154 -21.88 36.84 -20.78
CA TYR A 154 -21.04 36.47 -19.64
C TYR A 154 -19.70 37.22 -19.64
N LYS A 155 -19.20 37.57 -18.45
CA LYS A 155 -17.87 38.18 -18.30
C LYS A 155 -16.80 37.09 -18.40
N VAL A 156 -15.90 37.23 -19.37
CA VAL A 156 -14.84 36.25 -19.65
C VAL A 156 -13.48 36.91 -19.47
N CYS A 157 -12.54 36.19 -18.87
CA CYS A 157 -11.16 36.62 -18.71
C CYS A 157 -10.21 35.51 -19.10
N ILE A 158 -9.22 35.84 -19.95
CA ILE A 158 -8.19 34.90 -20.42
C ILE A 158 -6.85 35.42 -19.93
N PHE A 159 -6.15 34.60 -19.13
CA PHE A 159 -4.83 34.92 -18.62
C PHE A 159 -3.77 34.10 -19.34
N ALA A 160 -2.67 34.76 -19.69
CA ALA A 160 -1.44 34.09 -20.11
C ALA A 160 -0.37 34.29 -19.04
N TYR A 161 0.12 33.21 -18.46
CA TYR A 161 1.10 33.22 -17.38
C TYR A 161 2.35 32.40 -17.74
N GLY A 162 3.50 32.77 -17.16
CA GLY A 162 4.78 32.09 -17.39
C GLY A 162 5.98 33.04 -17.39
N GLN A 163 7.20 32.50 -17.34
CA GLN A 163 8.46 33.26 -17.35
C GLN A 163 8.73 33.99 -18.68
N ARG A 164 9.72 34.90 -18.74
CA ARG A 164 10.14 35.51 -20.03
C ARG A 164 10.58 34.42 -21.01
N GLY A 165 10.18 34.54 -22.29
CA GLY A 165 10.48 33.54 -23.32
C GLY A 165 9.54 32.33 -23.38
N SER A 166 8.63 32.15 -22.41
CA SER A 166 7.66 31.01 -22.39
C SER A 166 6.55 31.06 -23.45
N GLY A 167 6.55 32.03 -24.37
CA GLY A 167 5.56 32.11 -25.43
C GLY A 167 4.29 32.91 -25.13
N LYS A 168 4.09 33.49 -23.93
CA LYS A 168 2.88 34.31 -23.61
C LYS A 168 2.46 35.31 -24.71
N THR A 169 3.39 36.15 -25.18
CA THR A 169 3.12 37.13 -26.23
C THR A 169 2.80 36.45 -27.56
N TYR A 170 3.49 35.35 -27.86
CA TYR A 170 3.21 34.55 -29.06
C TYR A 170 1.80 33.94 -28.98
N THR A 171 1.40 33.33 -27.88
CA THR A 171 0.04 32.78 -27.71
C THR A 171 -1.03 33.87 -27.81
N MET A 172 -0.88 34.99 -27.09
CA MET A 172 -1.93 36.03 -27.04
C MET A 172 -2.00 36.89 -28.31
N MET A 173 -0.88 37.44 -28.77
CA MET A 173 -0.82 38.35 -29.93
C MET A 173 -0.46 37.60 -31.21
N GLY A 174 0.51 36.69 -31.14
CA GLY A 174 1.03 35.97 -32.30
C GLY A 174 1.78 36.88 -33.26
N ARG A 175 1.78 36.51 -34.55
CA ARG A 175 2.28 37.35 -35.64
C ARG A 175 1.10 37.78 -36.53
N PRO A 176 0.59 39.01 -36.40
CA PRO A 176 -0.59 39.46 -37.13
C PRO A 176 -0.45 39.39 -38.66
N GLU A 177 0.78 39.52 -39.17
CA GLU A 177 1.10 39.51 -40.60
C GLU A 177 1.02 38.11 -41.22
N ALA A 178 1.09 37.07 -40.40
CA ALA A 178 1.04 35.67 -40.83
C ALA A 178 -0.28 35.03 -40.37
N PRO A 179 -1.23 34.73 -41.28
CA PRO A 179 -2.57 34.23 -40.92
C PRO A 179 -2.56 33.01 -39.99
N GLU A 180 -1.66 32.06 -40.21
CA GLU A 180 -1.54 30.85 -39.39
C GLU A 180 -0.97 31.11 -37.99
N GLN A 181 -0.22 32.20 -37.82
CA GLN A 181 0.47 32.56 -36.58
C GLN A 181 -0.27 33.63 -35.78
N LYS A 182 -1.47 34.04 -36.19
CA LYS A 182 -2.35 34.92 -35.40
C LYS A 182 -2.60 34.30 -34.02
N GLY A 183 -2.43 35.09 -32.97
CA GLY A 183 -2.69 34.66 -31.59
C GLY A 183 -4.17 34.72 -31.21
N LEU A 184 -4.45 34.40 -29.94
CA LEU A 184 -5.80 34.30 -29.39
C LEU A 184 -6.59 35.61 -29.50
N ILE A 185 -5.96 36.77 -29.30
CA ILE A 185 -6.65 38.07 -29.35
C ILE A 185 -7.23 38.32 -30.75
N SER A 186 -6.43 38.14 -31.79
CA SER A 186 -6.87 38.39 -33.17
C SER A 186 -7.97 37.41 -33.58
N ARG A 187 -7.79 36.11 -33.29
CA ARG A 187 -8.77 35.07 -33.60
C ARG A 187 -10.10 35.25 -32.85
N SER A 188 -10.04 35.66 -31.58
CA SER A 188 -11.25 35.93 -30.78
C SER A 188 -12.05 37.08 -31.37
N LEU A 189 -11.38 38.15 -31.80
CA LEU A 189 -12.02 39.32 -32.37
C LEU A 189 -12.61 39.01 -33.76
N GLU A 190 -11.92 38.20 -34.57
CA GLU A 190 -12.47 37.65 -35.82
C GLU A 190 -13.78 36.89 -35.57
N GLN A 191 -13.79 35.96 -34.62
CA GLN A 191 -14.99 35.20 -34.25
C GLN A 191 -16.12 36.11 -33.74
N ILE A 192 -15.81 37.10 -32.89
CA ILE A 192 -16.79 38.08 -32.38
C ILE A 192 -17.46 38.84 -33.54
N PHE A 193 -16.68 39.37 -34.47
CA PHE A 193 -17.23 40.10 -35.62
C PHE A 193 -18.04 39.19 -36.55
N GLN A 194 -17.55 37.97 -36.83
CA GLN A 194 -18.26 37.01 -37.66
C GLN A 194 -19.64 36.64 -37.07
N ILE A 195 -19.69 36.32 -35.77
CA ILE A 195 -20.94 35.93 -35.12
C ILE A 195 -21.89 37.14 -35.01
N SER A 196 -21.38 38.31 -34.62
CA SER A 196 -22.22 39.51 -34.51
C SER A 196 -22.86 39.90 -35.86
N GLN A 197 -22.14 39.77 -36.97
CA GLN A 197 -22.67 40.02 -38.31
C GLN A 197 -23.71 38.98 -38.71
N SER A 198 -23.48 37.70 -38.41
CA SER A 198 -24.44 36.62 -38.67
C SER A 198 -25.75 36.81 -37.91
N LEU A 199 -25.67 37.18 -36.63
CA LEU A 199 -26.83 37.42 -35.78
C LEU A 199 -27.55 38.74 -36.07
N GLN A 200 -26.88 39.69 -36.73
CA GLN A 200 -27.51 40.93 -37.19
C GLN A 200 -28.68 40.66 -38.15
N ALA A 201 -28.54 39.65 -39.03
CA ALA A 201 -29.62 39.23 -39.92
C ALA A 201 -30.85 38.68 -39.16
N GLN A 202 -30.67 38.24 -37.91
CA GLN A 202 -31.71 37.76 -37.01
C GLN A 202 -32.28 38.88 -36.11
N GLY A 203 -31.85 40.13 -36.31
CA GLY A 203 -32.34 41.30 -35.57
C GLY A 203 -31.50 41.71 -34.36
N TRP A 204 -30.39 41.02 -34.07
CA TRP A 204 -29.49 41.41 -32.98
C TRP A 204 -28.70 42.67 -33.33
N LYS A 205 -28.46 43.53 -32.34
CA LYS A 205 -27.65 44.74 -32.48
C LYS A 205 -26.52 44.73 -31.46
N TYR A 206 -25.29 44.78 -31.95
CA TYR A 206 -24.09 44.82 -31.12
C TYR A 206 -23.45 46.21 -31.15
N LYS A 207 -23.01 46.67 -29.99
CA LYS A 207 -22.08 47.80 -29.86
C LYS A 207 -20.81 47.27 -29.23
N MET A 208 -19.68 47.43 -29.91
CA MET A 208 -18.38 46.97 -29.42
C MET A 208 -17.49 48.14 -29.06
N GLN A 209 -16.81 48.01 -27.93
CA GLN A 209 -15.90 49.01 -27.40
C GLN A 209 -14.61 48.34 -26.97
N ALA A 210 -13.47 48.97 -27.27
CA ALA A 210 -12.15 48.46 -26.92
C ALA A 210 -11.35 49.50 -26.14
N SER A 211 -10.65 49.02 -25.13
CA SER A 211 -9.71 49.79 -24.32
C SER A 211 -8.50 48.92 -24.00
N MET A 212 -7.28 49.49 -24.03
CA MET A 212 -6.05 48.75 -23.73
C MET A 212 -5.22 49.53 -22.73
N LEU A 213 -4.80 48.85 -21.66
CA LEU A 213 -3.96 49.42 -20.62
C LEU A 213 -2.84 48.46 -20.24
N GLU A 214 -1.79 49.02 -19.66
CA GLU A 214 -0.72 48.28 -19.00
C GLU A 214 -0.66 48.68 -17.52
N ILE A 215 -0.38 47.70 -16.66
CA ILE A 215 -0.03 47.94 -15.27
C ILE A 215 1.47 47.64 -15.14
N TYR A 216 2.25 48.67 -14.83
CA TYR A 216 3.69 48.54 -14.61
C TYR A 216 4.06 49.21 -13.30
N ASN A 217 4.68 48.47 -12.38
CA ASN A 217 5.05 48.95 -11.05
C ASN A 217 3.86 49.63 -10.34
N GLU A 218 2.74 48.91 -10.23
CA GLU A 218 1.47 49.39 -9.64
C GLU A 218 0.89 50.67 -10.26
N THR A 219 1.41 51.11 -11.42
CA THR A 219 0.94 52.30 -12.12
C THR A 219 0.21 51.90 -13.39
N ILE A 220 -1.01 52.42 -13.56
CA ILE A 220 -1.83 52.20 -14.76
C ILE A 220 -1.40 53.16 -15.87
N ARG A 221 -1.19 52.63 -17.07
CA ARG A 221 -0.89 53.38 -18.29
C ARG A 221 -1.90 53.04 -19.37
N ASP A 222 -2.50 54.05 -19.97
CA ASP A 222 -3.37 53.90 -21.13
C ASP A 222 -2.51 53.75 -22.40
N LEU A 223 -2.62 52.59 -23.08
CA LEU A 223 -1.84 52.28 -24.27
C LEU A 223 -2.40 52.92 -25.55
N LEU A 224 -3.63 53.44 -25.49
CA LEU A 224 -4.35 54.07 -26.60
C LEU A 224 -4.41 55.59 -26.49
N SER A 225 -3.83 56.19 -25.44
CA SER A 225 -3.82 57.64 -25.27
C SER A 225 -2.88 58.30 -26.30
N THR A 226 -3.43 59.21 -27.10
CA THR A 226 -2.68 60.02 -28.07
C THR A 226 -1.79 61.08 -27.40
N ASN A 227 -2.12 61.47 -26.15
CA ASN A 227 -1.36 62.42 -25.37
C ASN A 227 -0.32 61.68 -24.53
N ARG A 228 0.82 61.35 -25.14
CA ARG A 228 2.03 61.06 -24.36
C ARG A 228 2.52 62.39 -23.80
N SER A 229 2.29 62.64 -22.51
CA SER A 229 3.15 63.56 -21.77
C SER A 229 4.53 62.93 -21.73
N ILE A 230 5.32 63.17 -22.78
CA ILE A 230 6.74 62.85 -22.85
C ILE A 230 7.39 63.64 -21.72
N GLY A 231 7.82 62.93 -20.67
CA GLY A 231 8.70 63.40 -19.60
C GLY A 231 8.47 64.83 -19.10
N SER A 232 7.59 65.01 -18.11
CA SER A 232 7.68 66.19 -17.25
C SER A 232 8.63 65.90 -16.10
N ASP A 233 9.88 66.34 -16.29
CA ASP A 233 10.73 66.89 -15.24
C ASP A 233 9.86 67.64 -14.20
N PRO A 234 9.99 67.42 -12.86
CA PRO A 234 9.07 67.97 -11.86
C PRO A 234 9.13 69.50 -11.71
N THR A 235 9.91 70.20 -12.52
CA THR A 235 10.24 71.60 -12.33
C THR A 235 9.70 72.49 -13.44
N ARG A 236 8.38 72.54 -13.61
CA ARG A 236 7.65 73.72 -14.14
C ARG A 236 6.14 73.47 -14.18
N ALA A 237 5.46 73.97 -13.15
CA ALA A 237 4.03 74.22 -13.21
C ALA A 237 3.76 75.46 -14.07
N GLU A 238 2.55 75.49 -14.64
CA GLU A 238 1.78 76.63 -15.15
C GLU A 238 1.44 76.57 -16.64
N SER A 239 0.52 75.66 -16.98
CA SER A 239 -0.65 75.95 -17.83
C SER A 239 -1.60 74.73 -17.82
N ALA A 240 -2.86 74.98 -17.51
CA ALA A 240 -3.89 73.97 -17.31
C ALA A 240 -4.13 73.11 -18.56
N VAL A 241 -3.68 71.85 -18.51
CA VAL A 241 -4.28 70.75 -19.26
C VAL A 241 -4.48 69.62 -18.25
N SER A 242 -5.73 69.22 -18.04
CA SER A 242 -6.13 68.13 -17.16
C SER A 242 -5.31 66.87 -17.48
N GLY A 243 -4.31 66.58 -16.66
CA GLY A 243 -3.56 65.33 -16.74
C GLY A 243 -4.52 64.20 -16.39
N LYS A 244 -4.78 63.29 -17.33
CA LYS A 244 -5.63 62.11 -17.09
C LYS A 244 -5.08 61.33 -15.90
N GLN A 245 -5.91 61.07 -14.89
CA GLN A 245 -5.52 60.31 -13.71
C GLN A 245 -6.23 58.95 -13.74
N TYR A 246 -5.49 57.91 -14.09
CA TYR A 246 -6.03 56.55 -14.17
C TYR A 246 -6.16 55.94 -12.77
N THR A 247 -7.40 55.83 -12.26
CA THR A 247 -7.71 55.25 -10.94
C THR A 247 -8.77 54.17 -11.05
N ILE A 248 -8.63 53.12 -10.23
CA ILE A 248 -9.60 52.02 -10.16
C ILE A 248 -10.81 52.47 -9.33
N LYS A 249 -12.01 52.42 -9.91
CA LYS A 249 -13.29 52.82 -9.30
C LYS A 249 -14.31 51.68 -9.42
N ARG A 250 -15.39 51.77 -8.64
CA ARG A 250 -16.53 50.84 -8.72
C ARG A 250 -17.79 51.60 -9.11
N ASP A 251 -18.57 51.04 -10.01
CA ASP A 251 -19.88 51.57 -10.38
C ASP A 251 -20.97 51.16 -9.36
N LEU A 252 -22.19 51.69 -9.55
CA LEU A 252 -23.35 51.38 -8.70
C LEU A 252 -23.78 49.91 -8.74
N ASN A 253 -23.37 49.19 -9.78
CA ASN A 253 -23.66 47.77 -9.97
C ASN A 253 -22.56 46.87 -9.40
N GLY A 254 -21.53 47.45 -8.76
CA GLY A 254 -20.38 46.73 -8.20
C GLY A 254 -19.31 46.33 -9.22
N ASN A 255 -19.39 46.81 -10.47
CA ASN A 255 -18.36 46.56 -11.48
C ASN A 255 -17.16 47.48 -11.28
N THR A 256 -15.97 46.92 -11.43
CA THR A 256 -14.71 47.67 -11.38
C THR A 256 -14.36 48.26 -12.75
N TYR A 257 -13.97 49.53 -12.80
CA TYR A 257 -13.52 50.21 -14.02
C TYR A 257 -12.35 51.17 -13.72
N VAL A 258 -11.65 51.63 -14.75
CA VAL A 258 -10.55 52.61 -14.64
C VAL A 258 -11.03 53.97 -15.16
N SER A 259 -10.82 55.04 -14.37
CA SER A 259 -11.16 56.41 -14.78
C SER A 259 -10.27 56.93 -15.91
N ASP A 260 -10.82 57.80 -16.76
CA ASP A 260 -10.13 58.51 -17.84
C ASP A 260 -9.49 57.64 -18.93
N LEU A 261 -9.75 56.32 -18.89
CA LEU A 261 -9.26 55.36 -19.89
C LEU A 261 -9.86 55.66 -21.26
N THR A 262 -9.03 55.64 -22.29
CA THR A 262 -9.49 55.82 -23.67
C THR A 262 -10.29 54.61 -24.12
N ILE A 263 -11.58 54.83 -24.39
CA ILE A 263 -12.51 53.82 -24.92
C ILE A 263 -12.78 54.17 -26.38
N ASN A 264 -12.49 53.24 -27.29
CA ASN A 264 -12.75 53.40 -28.71
C ASN A 264 -13.95 52.53 -29.10
N ASP A 265 -14.94 53.12 -29.75
CA ASP A 265 -15.98 52.36 -30.44
C ASP A 265 -15.34 51.66 -31.64
N VAL A 266 -15.66 50.39 -31.82
CA VAL A 266 -15.07 49.56 -32.88
C VAL A 266 -16.18 48.88 -33.67
N SER A 267 -16.14 49.03 -34.98
CA SER A 267 -17.11 48.41 -35.89
C SER A 267 -16.46 47.44 -36.88
N THR A 268 -15.14 47.51 -37.05
CA THR A 268 -14.42 46.69 -38.03
C THR A 268 -13.15 46.06 -37.46
N ILE A 269 -12.75 44.93 -38.04
CA ILE A 269 -11.51 44.25 -37.66
C ILE A 269 -10.25 45.08 -37.98
N THR A 270 -10.32 45.93 -39.00
CA THR A 270 -9.21 46.82 -39.40
C THR A 270 -8.94 47.90 -38.36
N GLU A 271 -9.99 48.45 -37.74
CA GLU A 271 -9.86 49.40 -36.63
C GLU A 271 -9.17 48.74 -35.44
N ILE A 272 -9.60 47.53 -35.05
CA ILE A 272 -8.94 46.76 -33.99
C ILE A 272 -7.47 46.51 -34.30
N SER A 273 -7.17 46.05 -35.51
CA SER A 273 -5.79 45.77 -35.91
C SER A 273 -4.91 47.01 -35.76
N SER A 274 -5.47 48.20 -36.06
CA SER A 274 -4.81 49.48 -35.84
C SER A 274 -4.59 49.79 -34.35
N LEU A 275 -5.60 49.54 -33.50
CA LEU A 275 -5.52 49.74 -32.04
C LEU A 275 -4.47 48.81 -31.41
N LEU A 276 -4.45 47.54 -31.81
CA LEU A 276 -3.45 46.56 -31.36
C LEU A 276 -2.03 46.98 -31.77
N ARG A 277 -1.85 47.48 -32.99
CA ARG A 277 -0.55 47.99 -33.46
C ARG A 277 -0.11 49.22 -32.68
N MET A 278 -1.02 50.16 -32.42
CA MET A 278 -0.72 51.34 -31.59
C MET A 278 -0.33 50.92 -30.17
N ALA A 279 -1.10 50.03 -29.54
CA ALA A 279 -0.80 49.54 -28.20
C ALA A 279 0.55 48.81 -28.13
N ALA A 280 0.90 48.03 -29.15
CA ALA A 280 2.20 47.36 -29.23
C ALA A 280 3.39 48.33 -29.36
N GLN A 281 3.19 49.51 -29.95
CA GLN A 281 4.21 50.58 -30.05
C GLN A 281 4.28 51.46 -28.80
N SER A 282 3.24 51.43 -27.96
CA SER A 282 3.17 52.19 -26.70
C SER A 282 3.73 51.40 -25.50
N ARG A 283 4.02 50.11 -25.69
CA ARG A 283 4.55 49.19 -24.69
C ARG A 283 6.07 49.14 -24.70
#